data_AF-A0AAN7VLV2-F1
#
_entry.id   AF-A0AAN7VLV2-F1
#
_cell.length_a   1.000
_cell.length_b   1.000
_cell.length_c   1.000
_cell.angle_alpha   90.00
_cell.angle_beta   90.00
_cell.angle_gamma   90.00
#
_symmetry.space_group_name_H-M   'P 1'
#
loop_
_entity.id
_entity.type
_entity.pdbx_description
1 polymer ?
#
loop_
_entity_poly.entity_id
_entity_poly.type
_entity_poly.pdbx_seq_one_letter_code
_entity_poly.pdbx_strand_id
1 'polypeptide(L)'
;MTPTPSEEGGRNETKLEAGSLEMEPRLPNNDERAEIDKIKEKYKKPAAGTFLLIFVIINTVMLCVGITTAQDCPINPNIPIYVAVAGALGIVSKLLPFINYKLQWTILEWIAYLLYIVEFAWMIVGSVWIYSIYQPNYSPNEGPYCDKTAYLLAFWLLTINYIYVGLTIVFSCCILCCLLLCVAKVISFCNSIED
;
A
#
# COMPACT_ATOMS: atom_id res chain seq x y z
N MET A 1 -46.10 -74.63 -19.77
CA MET A 1 -44.87 -74.57 -20.59
C MET A 1 -43.94 -73.54 -19.95
N THR A 2 -42.96 -74.00 -19.19
CA THR A 2 -41.63 -73.36 -19.08
C THR A 2 -40.97 -73.37 -20.48
N PRO A 3 -39.94 -72.55 -20.81
CA PRO A 3 -38.87 -72.07 -19.93
C PRO A 3 -38.35 -70.62 -20.19
N THR A 4 -37.44 -70.16 -19.32
CA THR A 4 -36.38 -69.14 -19.55
C THR A 4 -35.25 -69.75 -20.44
N PRO A 5 -34.06 -69.15 -20.72
CA PRO A 5 -33.53 -67.77 -20.80
C PRO A 5 -32.77 -67.50 -22.14
N SER A 6 -32.23 -66.31 -22.40
CA SER A 6 -30.90 -66.12 -23.04
C SER A 6 -30.43 -64.66 -23.04
N GLU A 7 -29.15 -64.51 -22.71
CA GLU A 7 -28.33 -63.31 -22.54
C GLU A 7 -27.92 -62.62 -23.86
N GLU A 8 -27.05 -61.60 -23.69
CA GLU A 8 -26.28 -60.80 -24.65
C GLU A 8 -26.99 -59.49 -25.04
N GLY A 9 -26.51 -58.32 -24.65
CA GLY A 9 -25.11 -57.90 -24.58
C GLY A 9 -24.95 -56.76 -25.59
N GLY A 10 -24.76 -55.52 -25.12
CA GLY A 10 -24.67 -54.40 -26.06
C GLY A 10 -24.79 -53.03 -25.43
N ARG A 11 -23.71 -52.60 -24.78
CA ARG A 11 -23.30 -51.21 -24.50
C ARG A 11 -23.89 -50.20 -25.51
N ASN A 12 -24.54 -49.13 -25.02
CA ASN A 12 -24.20 -47.74 -25.38
C ASN A 12 -24.97 -46.70 -24.55
N GLU A 13 -24.15 -45.77 -24.06
CA GLU A 13 -24.32 -44.50 -23.34
C GLU A 13 -25.66 -43.76 -23.46
N THR A 14 -26.18 -43.21 -22.35
CA THR A 14 -26.16 -41.75 -22.12
C THR A 14 -26.78 -41.34 -20.77
N LYS A 15 -26.19 -40.28 -20.20
CA LYS A 15 -26.73 -39.34 -19.20
C LYS A 15 -26.61 -39.74 -17.71
N LEU A 16 -25.36 -39.75 -17.23
CA LEU A 16 -25.07 -39.38 -15.84
C LEU A 16 -25.29 -37.87 -15.70
N GLU A 17 -26.40 -37.47 -15.10
CA GLU A 17 -26.59 -36.09 -14.66
C GLU A 17 -25.62 -35.83 -13.50
N ALA A 18 -24.56 -35.06 -13.80
CA ALA A 18 -23.76 -34.42 -12.77
C ALA A 18 -24.66 -33.39 -12.08
N GLY A 19 -25.31 -33.80 -11.00
CA GLY A 19 -26.01 -32.91 -10.09
C GLY A 19 -25.02 -31.85 -9.59
N SER A 20 -25.09 -30.66 -10.18
CA SER A 20 -24.51 -29.48 -9.58
C SER A 20 -25.26 -29.25 -8.27
N LEU A 21 -24.58 -29.47 -7.14
CA LEU A 21 -25.00 -28.91 -5.86
C LEU A 21 -24.88 -27.40 -6.00
N GLU A 22 -25.89 -26.76 -6.56
CA GLU A 22 -26.04 -25.32 -6.49
C GLU A 22 -26.22 -24.95 -5.01
N MET A 23 -25.14 -24.47 -4.40
CA MET A 23 -25.20 -23.85 -3.09
C MET A 23 -25.85 -22.49 -3.27
N GLU A 24 -27.19 -22.48 -3.32
CA GLU A 24 -27.95 -21.24 -3.36
C GLU A 24 -27.69 -20.50 -2.03
N PRO A 25 -27.12 -19.27 -2.06
CA PRO A 25 -26.84 -18.55 -0.83
C PRO A 25 -28.15 -18.24 -0.14
N ARG A 26 -28.40 -18.84 1.03
CA ARG A 26 -29.54 -18.46 1.89
C ARG A 26 -29.41 -16.96 2.18
N LEU A 27 -30.30 -16.14 1.61
CA LEU A 27 -30.36 -14.72 1.96
C LEU A 27 -30.69 -14.60 3.45
N PRO A 28 -29.89 -13.88 4.23
CA PRO A 28 -30.17 -13.66 5.65
C PRO A 28 -31.52 -12.94 5.80
N ASN A 29 -32.27 -13.33 6.82
CA ASN A 29 -33.53 -12.65 7.15
C ASN A 29 -33.25 -11.20 7.61
N ASN A 30 -34.29 -10.39 7.77
CA ASN A 30 -34.14 -8.96 8.10
C ASN A 30 -33.43 -8.73 9.44
N ASP A 31 -33.58 -9.64 10.41
CA ASP A 31 -32.94 -9.57 11.72
C ASP A 31 -31.45 -9.93 11.62
N GLU A 32 -31.11 -11.01 10.91
CA GLU A 32 -29.73 -11.42 10.62
C GLU A 32 -28.99 -10.36 9.79
N ARG A 33 -29.67 -9.72 8.83
CA ARG A 33 -29.13 -8.59 8.06
C ARG A 33 -28.80 -7.41 8.97
N ALA A 34 -29.69 -7.06 9.90
CA ALA A 34 -29.44 -5.99 10.86
C ALA A 34 -28.28 -6.30 11.81
N GLU A 35 -28.11 -7.56 12.25
CA GLU A 35 -26.96 -7.98 13.04
C GLU A 35 -25.66 -7.97 12.24
N ILE A 36 -25.67 -8.48 11.00
CA ILE A 36 -24.52 -8.45 10.09
C ILE A 36 -24.13 -7.01 9.77
N ASP A 37 -25.08 -6.10 9.60
CA ASP A 37 -24.81 -4.69 9.32
C ASP A 37 -24.21 -3.97 10.54
N LYS A 38 -24.62 -4.30 11.77
CA LYS A 38 -23.98 -3.83 13.01
C LYS A 38 -22.55 -4.38 13.16
N ILE A 39 -22.33 -5.66 12.87
CA ILE A 39 -21.00 -6.27 12.91
C ILE A 39 -20.11 -5.66 11.84
N LYS A 40 -20.62 -5.50 10.61
CA LYS A 40 -19.93 -4.79 9.53
C LYS A 40 -19.63 -3.37 9.93
N GLU A 41 -20.54 -2.62 10.54
CA GLU A 41 -20.25 -1.25 10.97
C GLU A 41 -19.11 -1.19 12.00
N LYS A 42 -19.10 -2.12 12.96
CA LYS A 42 -18.04 -2.26 13.97
C LYS A 42 -16.70 -2.66 13.36
N TYR A 43 -16.69 -3.46 12.29
CA TYR A 43 -15.49 -3.85 11.55
C TYR A 43 -15.11 -2.88 10.41
N LYS A 44 -16.04 -2.03 9.95
CA LYS A 44 -15.89 -1.14 8.78
C LYS A 44 -15.08 0.12 9.08
N LYS A 45 -14.64 0.36 10.32
CA LYS A 45 -13.71 1.46 10.66
C LYS A 45 -12.76 1.12 11.84
N PRO A 46 -11.44 1.43 11.79
CA PRO A 46 -10.66 2.03 10.70
C PRO A 46 -9.22 1.44 10.56
N ALA A 47 -9.00 0.41 9.74
CA ALA A 47 -7.62 0.03 9.38
C ALA A 47 -6.85 1.20 8.73
N ALA A 48 -7.54 1.98 7.90
CA ALA A 48 -7.00 3.20 7.30
C ALA A 48 -6.71 4.31 8.33
N GLY A 49 -7.53 4.45 9.38
CA GLY A 49 -7.34 5.46 10.42
C GLY A 49 -6.21 5.10 11.37
N THR A 50 -6.09 3.83 11.78
CA THR A 50 -4.96 3.35 12.59
C THR A 50 -3.64 3.53 11.87
N PHE A 51 -3.58 3.21 10.58
CA PHE A 51 -2.38 3.45 9.76
C PHE A 51 -2.03 4.94 9.73
N LEU A 52 -3.00 5.83 9.45
CA LEU A 52 -2.78 7.27 9.41
C LEU A 52 -2.20 7.81 10.73
N LEU A 53 -2.72 7.36 11.88
CA LEU A 53 -2.22 7.77 13.20
C LEU A 53 -0.75 7.38 13.41
N ILE A 54 -0.37 6.15 13.02
CA ILE A 54 1.02 5.68 13.09
C ILE A 54 1.93 6.57 12.24
N PHE A 55 1.52 6.90 11.01
CA PHE A 55 2.29 7.79 10.13
C PHE A 55 2.44 9.19 10.70
N VAL A 56 1.38 9.76 11.29
CA VAL A 56 1.45 11.09 11.92
C VAL A 56 2.43 11.08 13.10
N ILE A 57 2.41 10.04 13.94
CA ILE A 57 3.35 9.91 15.07
C ILE A 57 4.79 9.85 14.56
N ILE A 58 5.06 9.00 13.56
CA ILE A 58 6.41 8.84 13.00
C ILE A 58 6.91 10.16 12.39
N ASN A 59 6.08 10.87 11.61
CA ASN A 59 6.46 12.16 11.03
C ASN A 59 6.62 13.27 12.07
N THR A 60 5.88 13.21 13.18
CA THR A 60 6.07 14.13 14.32
C THR A 60 7.42 13.90 15.00
N VAL A 61 7.81 12.64 15.21
CA VAL A 61 9.13 12.31 15.77
C VAL A 61 10.25 12.79 14.84
N MET A 62 10.12 12.61 13.52
CA MET A 62 11.07 13.16 12.55
C MET A 62 11.21 14.68 12.68
N LEU A 63 10.08 15.39 12.74
CA LEU A 63 10.09 16.84 12.87
C LEU A 63 10.80 17.29 14.15
N CYS A 64 10.49 16.67 15.29
CA CYS A 64 11.13 16.99 16.57
C CYS A 64 12.64 16.72 16.53
N VAL A 65 13.05 15.53 16.08
CA VAL A 65 14.48 15.15 16.01
C VAL A 65 15.24 16.05 15.05
N GLY A 66 14.66 16.37 13.88
CA GLY A 66 15.28 17.29 12.92
C GLY A 66 15.51 18.69 13.48
N ILE A 67 14.58 19.20 14.31
CA ILE A 67 14.73 20.52 14.96
C ILE A 67 15.74 20.46 16.10
N THR A 68 15.67 19.45 16.97
CA THR A 68 16.55 19.37 18.15
C THR A 68 18.00 19.09 17.76
N THR A 69 18.22 18.26 16.74
CA THR A 69 19.56 17.86 16.28
C THR A 69 20.11 18.82 15.23
N ALA A 70 19.43 19.92 14.92
CA ALA A 70 19.89 20.93 13.97
C ALA A 70 21.23 21.58 14.34
N GLN A 71 21.58 21.58 15.63
CA GLN A 71 22.83 22.16 16.14
C GLN A 71 23.91 21.11 16.43
N ASP A 72 23.56 19.82 16.48
CA ASP A 72 24.44 18.75 17.00
C ASP A 72 25.17 17.94 15.91
N CYS A 73 25.02 18.29 14.62
CA CYS A 73 25.75 17.64 13.50
C CYS A 73 26.58 18.66 12.70
N PRO A 74 27.76 19.07 13.21
CA PRO A 74 28.68 19.95 12.48
C PRO A 74 29.22 19.34 11.18
N ILE A 75 29.19 18.01 11.03
CA ILE A 75 29.67 17.32 9.82
C ILE A 75 28.82 17.63 8.58
N ASN A 76 27.50 17.76 8.75
CA ASN A 76 26.59 18.11 7.66
C ASN A 76 25.27 18.67 8.23
N PRO A 77 25.09 20.00 8.24
CA PRO A 77 23.88 20.63 8.77
C PRO A 77 22.64 20.35 7.91
N ASN A 78 22.80 19.83 6.69
CA ASN A 78 21.67 19.55 5.80
C ASN A 78 20.88 18.30 6.22
N ILE A 79 21.46 17.40 7.02
CA ILE A 79 20.78 16.16 7.43
C ILE A 79 19.65 16.43 8.43
N PRO A 80 19.85 17.18 9.53
CA PRO A 80 18.74 17.56 10.40
C PRO A 80 17.66 18.37 9.68
N ILE A 81 18.05 19.28 8.78
CA ILE A 81 17.12 20.08 7.95
C ILE A 81 16.29 19.16 7.05
N TYR A 82 16.93 18.17 6.41
CA TYR A 82 16.25 17.16 5.61
C TYR A 82 15.17 16.43 6.40
N VAL A 83 15.53 15.91 7.57
CA VAL A 83 14.62 15.15 8.43
C VAL A 83 13.46 16.03 8.93
N ALA A 84 13.73 17.28 9.30
CA ALA A 84 12.72 18.23 9.73
C ALA A 84 11.71 18.53 8.61
N VAL A 85 12.20 18.88 7.41
CA VAL A 85 11.35 19.19 6.25
C VAL A 85 10.57 17.96 5.80
N ALA A 86 11.20 16.77 5.79
CA ALA A 86 10.53 15.51 5.46
C ALA A 86 9.37 15.22 6.43
N GLY A 87 9.58 15.40 7.74
CA GLY A 87 8.53 15.25 8.74
C GLY A 87 7.39 16.25 8.57
N ALA A 88 7.70 17.52 8.30
CA ALA A 88 6.69 18.56 8.08
C ALA A 88 5.85 18.29 6.82
N LEU A 89 6.51 17.99 5.68
CA LEU A 89 5.83 17.63 4.43
C LEU A 89 4.94 16.40 4.63
N GLY A 90 5.45 15.35 5.28
CA GLY A 90 4.70 14.14 5.57
C GLY A 90 3.43 14.37 6.39
N ILE A 91 3.47 15.25 7.40
CA ILE A 91 2.28 15.61 8.18
C ILE A 91 1.26 16.31 7.28
N VAL A 92 1.69 17.34 6.52
CA VAL A 92 0.80 18.10 5.64
C VAL A 92 0.17 17.19 4.59
N SER A 93 0.94 16.32 3.94
CA SER A 93 0.48 15.37 2.91
C SER A 93 -0.59 14.42 3.40
N LYS A 94 -0.55 13.99 4.67
CA LYS A 94 -1.55 13.07 5.23
C LYS A 94 -2.76 13.80 5.79
N LEU A 95 -2.60 15.03 6.28
CA LEU A 95 -3.71 15.86 6.77
C LEU A 95 -4.53 16.48 5.63
N LEU A 96 -3.89 16.84 4.52
CA LEU A 96 -4.55 17.57 3.43
C LEU A 96 -5.72 16.79 2.80
N PRO A 97 -5.60 15.48 2.46
CA PRO A 97 -6.72 14.68 1.98
C PRO A 97 -7.80 14.48 3.05
N PHE A 98 -7.44 14.43 4.33
CA PHE A 98 -8.39 14.30 5.43
C PHE A 98 -9.25 15.56 5.60
N ILE A 99 -8.65 16.74 5.44
CA ILE A 99 -9.38 18.02 5.40
C ILE A 99 -10.25 18.09 4.14
N ASN A 100 -9.70 17.67 2.99
CA ASN A 100 -10.44 17.69 1.73
C ASN A 100 -11.64 16.74 1.73
N TYR A 101 -11.61 15.64 2.49
CA TYR A 101 -12.79 14.78 2.67
C TYR A 101 -14.00 15.55 3.19
N LYS A 102 -13.79 16.57 4.04
CA LYS A 102 -14.85 17.44 4.57
C LYS A 102 -15.20 18.61 3.66
N LEU A 103 -14.20 19.18 3.01
CA LEU A 103 -14.35 20.41 2.22
C LEU A 103 -14.76 20.15 0.77
N GLN A 104 -14.46 18.97 0.22
CA GLN A 104 -14.77 18.52 -1.15
C GLN A 104 -14.24 19.45 -2.25
N TRP A 105 -13.08 20.07 -2.05
CA TRP A 105 -12.47 21.02 -2.98
C TRP A 105 -11.50 20.31 -3.92
N THR A 106 -11.72 20.42 -5.23
CA THR A 106 -10.84 19.83 -6.26
C THR A 106 -9.41 20.37 -6.19
N ILE A 107 -9.21 21.64 -5.82
CA ILE A 107 -7.87 22.25 -5.76
C ILE A 107 -6.95 21.59 -4.71
N LEU A 108 -7.51 21.12 -3.59
CA LEU A 108 -6.74 20.44 -2.54
C LEU A 108 -6.20 19.09 -3.00
N GLU A 109 -6.89 18.42 -3.92
CA GLU A 109 -6.45 17.15 -4.50
C GLU A 109 -5.21 17.36 -5.37
N TRP A 110 -5.23 18.35 -6.26
CA TRP A 110 -4.05 18.73 -7.05
C TRP A 110 -2.88 19.13 -6.17
N ILE A 111 -3.11 19.92 -5.12
CA ILE A 111 -2.06 20.29 -4.17
C ILE A 111 -1.48 19.04 -3.49
N ALA A 112 -2.32 18.06 -3.11
CA ALA A 112 -1.85 16.81 -2.53
C ALA A 112 -0.95 16.02 -3.50
N TYR A 113 -1.34 15.90 -4.77
CA TYR A 113 -0.51 15.25 -5.80
C TYR A 113 0.84 15.96 -5.98
N LEU A 114 0.83 17.29 -6.05
CA LEU A 114 2.04 18.11 -6.16
C LEU A 114 2.95 17.90 -4.93
N LEU A 115 2.37 17.81 -3.74
CA LEU A 115 3.11 17.59 -2.50
C LEU A 115 3.79 16.21 -2.48
N TYR A 116 3.12 15.16 -2.98
CA TYR A 116 3.74 13.85 -3.14
C TYR A 116 4.93 13.85 -4.11
N ILE A 117 4.84 14.61 -5.21
CA ILE A 117 5.97 14.78 -6.14
C ILE A 117 7.14 15.50 -5.44
N VAL A 118 6.85 16.52 -4.64
CA VAL A 118 7.85 17.23 -3.85
C VAL A 118 8.50 16.31 -2.83
N GLU A 119 7.73 15.48 -2.11
CA GLU A 119 8.28 14.47 -1.18
C GLU A 119 9.20 13.48 -1.89
N PHE A 120 8.82 13.03 -3.09
CA PHE A 120 9.65 12.14 -3.88
C PHE A 120 10.96 12.80 -4.31
N ALA A 121 10.92 14.04 -4.79
CA ALA A 121 12.12 14.81 -5.11
C ALA A 121 13.00 15.03 -3.86
N TRP A 122 12.36 15.34 -2.72
CA TRP A 122 13.04 15.53 -1.44
C TRP A 122 13.75 14.25 -0.99
N MET A 123 13.12 13.08 -1.16
CA MET A 123 13.73 11.78 -0.87
C MET A 123 15.04 11.56 -1.66
N ILE A 124 15.07 11.94 -2.94
CA ILE A 124 16.30 11.84 -3.77
C ILE A 124 17.38 12.76 -3.20
N VAL A 125 17.05 14.01 -2.87
CA VAL A 125 18.01 14.94 -2.26
C VAL A 125 18.53 14.40 -0.92
N GLY A 126 17.64 13.87 -0.09
CA GLY A 126 17.99 13.23 1.18
C GLY A 126 18.94 12.05 1.03
N SER A 127 18.72 11.22 -0.01
CA SER A 127 19.62 10.12 -0.32
C SER A 127 21.05 10.60 -0.56
N VAL A 128 21.23 11.67 -1.34
CA VAL A 128 22.55 12.24 -1.62
C VAL A 128 23.19 12.71 -0.32
N TRP A 129 22.47 13.41 0.53
CA TRP A 129 23.00 13.92 1.79
C TRP A 129 23.36 12.82 2.79
N ILE A 130 22.49 11.81 2.95
CA ILE A 130 22.71 10.70 3.89
C ILE A 130 23.87 9.82 3.40
N TYR A 131 23.91 9.45 2.12
CA TYR A 131 24.97 8.60 1.58
C TYR A 131 26.32 9.33 1.43
N SER A 132 26.33 10.66 1.31
CA SER A 132 27.59 11.43 1.20
C SER A 132 28.52 11.30 2.39
N ILE A 133 27.98 11.00 3.58
CA ILE A 133 28.75 10.84 4.82
C ILE A 133 28.71 9.41 5.36
N TYR A 134 28.51 8.42 4.49
CA TYR A 134 28.39 7.02 4.88
C TYR A 134 29.62 6.56 5.68
N GLN A 135 29.37 6.06 6.90
CA GLN A 135 30.33 5.88 8.01
C GLN A 135 30.74 7.21 8.70
N PRO A 136 29.78 7.97 9.29
CA PRO A 136 30.12 9.20 9.99
C PRO A 136 30.84 8.89 11.31
N ASN A 137 31.64 9.84 11.77
CA ASN A 137 32.23 9.76 13.10
C ASN A 137 31.17 10.06 14.16
N TYR A 138 30.97 9.15 15.11
CA TYR A 138 30.02 9.31 16.23
C TYR A 138 30.70 9.85 17.49
N SER A 139 32.03 9.92 17.50
CA SER A 139 32.83 10.35 18.65
C SER A 139 33.16 11.84 18.56
N PRO A 140 32.75 12.67 19.52
CA PRO A 140 33.06 14.11 19.52
C PRO A 140 34.55 14.42 19.70
N ASN A 141 35.35 13.43 20.10
CA ASN A 141 36.77 13.58 20.43
C ASN A 141 37.71 13.40 19.22
N GLU A 142 37.18 12.96 18.07
CA GLU A 142 37.98 12.54 16.91
C GLU A 142 37.73 13.41 15.65
N GLY A 143 36.93 14.48 15.76
CA GLY A 143 36.65 15.40 14.66
C GLY A 143 35.18 15.83 14.55
N PRO A 144 34.71 16.28 13.37
CA PRO A 144 33.31 16.60 13.15
C PRO A 144 32.45 15.34 13.35
N TYR A 145 31.64 15.35 14.41
CA TYR A 145 30.78 14.23 14.79
C TYR A 145 29.33 14.46 14.34
N CYS A 146 28.52 13.41 14.35
CA CYS A 146 27.06 13.53 14.25
C CYS A 146 26.38 12.56 15.19
N ASP A 147 25.26 12.99 15.78
CA ASP A 147 24.50 12.15 16.70
C ASP A 147 24.05 10.85 16.02
N LYS A 148 24.34 9.74 16.69
CA LYS A 148 24.05 8.40 16.18
C LYS A 148 22.55 8.22 15.92
N THR A 149 21.70 8.73 16.80
CA THR A 149 20.25 8.55 16.72
C THR A 149 19.67 9.27 15.52
N ALA A 150 20.09 10.52 15.29
CA ALA A 150 19.60 11.31 14.15
C ALA A 150 20.01 10.71 12.79
N TYR A 151 21.27 10.31 12.64
CA TYR A 151 21.74 9.67 11.40
C TYR A 151 21.06 8.33 11.15
N LEU A 152 20.96 7.45 12.17
CA LEU A 152 20.29 6.17 12.02
C LEU A 152 18.81 6.34 11.71
N LEU A 153 18.12 7.27 12.38
CA LEU A 153 16.72 7.57 12.12
C LEU A 153 16.52 8.00 10.66
N ALA A 154 17.32 8.94 10.17
CA ALA A 154 17.28 9.41 8.78
C ALA A 154 17.52 8.27 7.78
N PHE A 155 18.54 7.44 8.03
CA PHE A 155 18.91 6.31 7.18
C PHE A 155 17.82 5.23 7.13
N TRP A 156 17.30 4.81 8.29
CA TRP A 156 16.26 3.79 8.37
C TRP A 156 14.95 4.26 7.73
N LEU A 157 14.55 5.51 7.96
CA LEU A 157 13.33 6.06 7.37
C LEU A 157 13.45 6.22 5.86
N LEU A 158 14.61 6.67 5.37
CA LEU A 158 14.91 6.69 3.94
C LEU A 158 14.78 5.28 3.34
N THR A 159 15.38 4.28 3.99
CA THR A 159 15.33 2.88 3.56
C THR A 159 13.90 2.33 3.53
N ILE A 160 13.11 2.58 4.57
CA ILE A 160 11.69 2.17 4.62
C ILE A 160 10.89 2.82 3.49
N ASN A 161 11.14 4.09 3.19
CA ASN A 161 10.47 4.78 2.08
C ASN A 161 10.83 4.14 0.72
N TYR A 162 12.11 3.84 0.48
CA TYR A 162 12.54 3.11 -0.72
C TYR A 162 11.87 1.73 -0.85
N ILE A 163 11.76 0.98 0.25
CA ILE A 163 11.07 -0.31 0.25
C ILE A 163 9.59 -0.12 -0.12
N TYR A 164 8.93 0.87 0.47
CA TYR A 164 7.54 1.19 0.16
C TYR A 164 7.35 1.54 -1.32
N VAL A 165 8.18 2.43 -1.87
CA VAL A 165 8.16 2.79 -3.30
C VAL A 165 8.40 1.55 -4.17
N GLY A 166 9.42 0.75 -3.85
CA GLY A 166 9.72 -0.50 -4.56
C GLY A 166 8.53 -1.47 -4.59
N LEU A 167 7.88 -1.68 -3.44
CA LEU A 167 6.69 -2.52 -3.36
C LEU A 167 5.54 -1.95 -4.20
N THR A 168 5.25 -0.65 -4.10
CA THR A 168 4.16 -0.03 -4.88
C THR A 168 4.38 -0.18 -6.39
N ILE A 169 5.62 -0.05 -6.87
CA ILE A 169 5.97 -0.25 -8.28
C ILE A 169 5.76 -1.70 -8.68
N VAL A 170 6.25 -2.66 -7.89
CA VAL A 170 6.10 -4.10 -8.18
C VAL A 170 4.63 -4.49 -8.24
N PHE A 171 3.83 -4.14 -7.22
CA PHE A 171 2.40 -4.45 -7.19
C PHE A 171 1.64 -3.81 -8.36
N SER A 172 1.92 -2.54 -8.66
CA SER A 172 1.27 -1.83 -9.77
C SER A 172 1.61 -2.45 -11.13
N CYS A 173 2.88 -2.83 -11.32
CA CYS A 173 3.35 -3.51 -12.54
C CYS A 173 2.69 -4.88 -12.70
N CYS A 174 2.62 -5.68 -11.63
CA CYS A 174 1.94 -6.98 -11.66
C CYS A 174 0.48 -6.85 -12.05
N ILE A 175 -0.26 -5.90 -11.45
CA ILE A 175 -1.69 -5.68 -11.74
C ILE A 175 -1.87 -5.23 -13.19
N LEU A 176 -1.07 -4.27 -13.66
CA LEU A 176 -1.14 -3.78 -15.03
C LEU A 176 -0.88 -4.90 -16.05
N CYS A 177 0.16 -5.71 -15.83
CA CYS A 177 0.47 -6.87 -16.66
C CYS A 177 -0.67 -7.89 -16.68
N CYS A 178 -1.26 -8.21 -15.52
CA CYS A 178 -2.41 -9.11 -15.44
C CYS A 178 -3.62 -8.55 -16.21
N LEU A 179 -3.94 -7.27 -16.06
CA LEU A 179 -5.05 -6.62 -16.77
C LEU A 179 -4.84 -6.63 -18.28
N LEU A 180 -3.63 -6.31 -18.77
CA LEU A 180 -3.31 -6.32 -20.19
C LEU A 180 -3.43 -7.73 -20.79
N LEU A 181 -2.97 -8.76 -20.08
CA LEU A 181 -3.09 -10.15 -20.50
C LEU A 181 -4.55 -10.62 -20.51
N CYS A 182 -5.34 -10.23 -19.50
CA CYS A 182 -6.77 -10.53 -19.44
C CYS A 182 -7.53 -9.86 -20.60
N VAL A 183 -7.28 -8.58 -20.86
CA VAL A 183 -7.91 -7.84 -21.97
C VAL A 183 -7.52 -8.45 -23.32
N ALA A 184 -6.24 -8.78 -23.53
CA ALA A 184 -5.78 -9.43 -24.75
C ALA A 184 -6.46 -10.79 -24.99
N LYS A 185 -6.63 -11.60 -23.93
CA LYS A 185 -7.34 -12.89 -24.00
C LYS A 185 -8.82 -12.72 -24.34
N VAL A 186 -9.50 -11.73 -23.74
CA VAL A 186 -10.92 -11.44 -24.01
C VAL A 186 -11.11 -10.96 -25.46
N ILE A 187 -10.27 -10.04 -25.94
CA ILE A 187 -10.31 -9.55 -27.32
C ILE A 187 -10.11 -10.71 -28.30
N SER A 188 -9.14 -11.60 -28.05
CA SER A 188 -8.91 -12.78 -28.89
C SER A 188 -10.11 -13.73 -28.94
N PHE A 189 -10.85 -13.87 -27.84
CA PHE A 189 -12.06 -14.71 -27.78
C PHE A 189 -13.23 -14.07 -28.54
N CYS A 190 -13.43 -12.75 -28.41
CA CYS A 190 -14.45 -12.03 -29.17
C CYS A 190 -14.21 -12.10 -30.68
N ASN A 191 -12.96 -11.92 -31.13
CA ASN A 191 -12.63 -12.03 -32.55
C ASN A 191 -12.93 -13.44 -33.09
N SER A 192 -12.71 -14.49 -32.29
CA SER A 192 -13.03 -15.88 -32.69
C SER A 192 -14.52 -16.21 -32.73
N ILE A 193 -15.40 -15.34 -32.21
CA ILE A 193 -16.86 -15.50 -32.29
C ILE A 193 -17.41 -14.76 -33.53
N GLU A 194 -16.71 -13.73 -33.99
CA GLU A 194 -17.10 -12.94 -35.17
C GLU A 194 -16.70 -13.62 -36.49
N ASP A 195 -15.67 -14.47 -36.48
CA ASP A 195 -15.25 -15.34 -37.59
C ASP A 195 -16.03 -16.68 -37.65
#